data_AF-A0A433ZZR8-F1
#
_entry.id   AF-A0A433ZZR8-F1
#
_cell.length_a   1.000
_cell.length_b   1.000
_cell.length_c   1.000
_cell.angle_alpha   90.00
_cell.angle_beta   90.00
_cell.angle_gamma   90.00
#
_symmetry.space_group_name_H-M   'P 1'
#
loop_
_entity.id
_entity.type
_entity.pdbx_description
1 polymer ?
#
loop_
_entity_poly.entity_id
_entity_poly.type
_entity_poly.pdbx_seq_one_letter_code
_entity_poly.pdbx_strand_id
1 'polypeptide(L)'
;QYKADGLEQNLRSPACAFRQRVSGVDCKTYSIFASCLLANMGIRHYIRQIKQPSFRPDLYTHVYVIVPLNQETGDIKDGYFIIDGTTSNNREPIYTMAHDTEVNLPHYGLNAPTAKGKRKTIAT
;
A
#
# COMPACT_ATOMS: atom_id res chain seq x y z
N GLN A 1 10.03 4.08 10.02
CA GLN A 1 8.94 3.13 10.38
C GLN A 1 8.02 3.84 11.37
N TYR A 2 6.71 3.84 11.10
CA TYR A 2 5.73 4.76 11.71
C TYR A 2 5.59 4.55 13.23
N LYS A 3 5.94 5.56 14.03
CA LYS A 3 5.68 5.58 15.50
C LYS A 3 4.18 5.60 15.88
N ALA A 4 3.28 5.60 14.90
CA ALA A 4 1.84 5.70 15.10
C ALA A 4 1.16 4.34 15.37
N ASP A 5 1.69 3.22 14.85
CA ASP A 5 1.13 1.88 15.11
C ASP A 5 1.88 1.21 16.26
N GLY A 6 1.66 1.67 17.50
CA GLY A 6 2.12 1.00 18.74
C GLY A 6 3.40 0.15 18.63
N LEU A 7 3.33 -1.10 19.07
CA LEU A 7 4.33 -2.15 18.81
C LEU A 7 3.94 -3.07 17.63
N GLU A 8 2.67 -3.06 17.22
CA GLU A 8 2.13 -3.97 16.21
C GLU A 8 2.07 -3.30 14.83
N GLN A 9 3.09 -3.57 14.02
CA GLN A 9 3.11 -3.23 12.60
C GLN A 9 2.44 -4.38 11.82
N ASN A 10 1.14 -4.30 11.60
CA ASN A 10 0.36 -5.34 10.94
C ASN A 10 0.42 -5.24 9.41
N LEU A 11 1.61 -5.18 8.81
CA LEU A 11 1.74 -5.31 7.35
C LEU A 11 1.32 -6.72 6.93
N ARG A 12 0.28 -6.82 6.09
CA ARG A 12 -0.22 -8.10 5.60
C ARG A 12 0.14 -8.31 4.13
N SER A 13 0.34 -9.56 3.75
CA SER A 13 0.55 -9.93 2.35
C SER A 13 -0.69 -9.63 1.49
N PRO A 14 -0.55 -9.43 0.17
CA PRO A 14 -1.69 -9.19 -0.72
C PRO A 14 -2.80 -10.25 -0.62
N ALA A 15 -2.43 -11.53 -0.49
CA ALA A 15 -3.40 -12.61 -0.32
C ALA A 15 -4.19 -12.50 1.00
N CYS A 16 -3.53 -12.09 2.08
CA CYS A 16 -4.16 -11.87 3.37
C CYS A 16 -5.11 -10.65 3.32
N ALA A 17 -4.66 -9.56 2.70
CA ALA A 17 -5.48 -8.36 2.48
C ALA A 17 -6.76 -8.69 1.69
N PHE A 18 -6.65 -9.45 0.60
CA PHE A 18 -7.80 -9.88 -0.19
C PHE A 18 -8.75 -10.81 0.60
N ARG A 19 -8.21 -11.72 1.42
CA ARG A 19 -9.01 -12.58 2.30
C ARG A 19 -9.82 -11.78 3.31
N GLN A 20 -9.27 -10.67 3.82
CA GLN A 20 -9.88 -9.81 4.83
C GLN A 20 -10.62 -8.59 4.26
N ARG A 21 -10.80 -8.52 2.93
CA ARG A 21 -11.42 -7.37 2.25
C ARG A 21 -12.78 -6.94 2.82
N VAL A 22 -13.54 -7.87 3.42
CA VAL A 22 -14.85 -7.60 4.02
C VAL A 22 -14.73 -6.95 5.40
N SER A 23 -13.77 -7.39 6.21
CA SER A 23 -13.51 -6.82 7.55
C SER A 23 -12.64 -5.55 7.52
N GLY A 24 -12.00 -5.29 6.39
CA GLY A 24 -11.07 -4.18 6.21
C GLY A 24 -9.63 -4.50 6.64
N VAL A 25 -8.72 -3.65 6.19
CA VAL A 25 -7.29 -3.65 6.51
C VAL A 25 -6.83 -2.20 6.71
N ASP A 26 -5.66 -2.01 7.33
CA ASP A 26 -5.09 -0.66 7.50
C ASP A 26 -4.60 -0.05 6.16
N CYS A 27 -4.35 1.26 6.17
CA CYS A 27 -3.92 2.02 5.00
C CYS A 27 -2.59 1.51 4.40
N LYS A 28 -1.68 1.00 5.24
CA LYS A 28 -0.38 0.47 4.82
C LYS A 28 -0.55 -0.80 4.01
N THR A 29 -1.31 -1.74 4.56
CA THR A 29 -1.66 -3.00 3.92
C THR A 29 -2.46 -2.78 2.64
N TYR A 30 -3.43 -1.85 2.66
CA TYR A 30 -4.18 -1.51 1.45
C TYR A 30 -3.28 -0.94 0.36
N SER A 31 -2.36 -0.03 0.71
CA SER A 31 -1.40 0.56 -0.23
C SER A 31 -0.49 -0.49 -0.85
N ILE A 32 0.01 -1.44 -0.05
CA ILE A 32 0.81 -2.57 -0.56
C ILE A 32 -0.02 -3.43 -1.51
N PHE A 33 -1.27 -3.75 -1.14
CA PHE A 33 -2.16 -4.54 -1.99
C PHE A 33 -2.40 -3.87 -3.35
N ALA A 34 -2.75 -2.58 -3.35
CA ALA A 34 -2.96 -1.79 -4.58
C ALA A 34 -1.66 -1.69 -5.41
N SER A 35 -0.54 -1.39 -4.77
CA SER A 35 0.78 -1.33 -5.41
C SER A 35 1.17 -2.65 -6.07
N CYS A 36 0.91 -3.79 -5.43
CA CYS A 36 1.16 -5.10 -6.04
C CYS A 36 0.34 -5.30 -7.33
N LEU A 37 -0.91 -4.84 -7.39
CA LEU A 37 -1.71 -4.94 -8.61
C LEU A 37 -1.12 -4.07 -9.73
N LEU A 38 -0.80 -2.81 -9.43
CA LEU A 38 -0.23 -1.87 -10.40
C LEU A 38 1.13 -2.33 -10.94
N ALA A 39 1.99 -2.83 -10.04
CA ALA A 39 3.29 -3.39 -10.42
C ALA A 39 3.15 -4.59 -11.37
N ASN A 40 2.23 -5.51 -11.10
CA ASN A 40 1.96 -6.65 -11.99
C ASN A 40 1.41 -6.21 -13.37
N MET A 41 0.75 -5.06 -13.44
CA MET A 41 0.27 -4.48 -14.70
C MET A 41 1.30 -3.60 -15.41
N GLY A 42 2.50 -3.41 -14.83
CA GLY A 42 3.52 -2.52 -15.38
C GLY A 42 3.16 -1.03 -15.32
N ILE A 43 2.25 -0.64 -14.42
CA ILE A 43 1.82 0.75 -14.24
C ILE A 43 2.77 1.44 -13.26
N ARG A 44 3.42 2.52 -13.69
CA ARG A 44 4.23 3.39 -12.83
C ARG A 44 3.35 4.04 -11.78
N HIS A 45 3.77 3.96 -10.53
CA HIS A 45 3.04 4.50 -9.38
C HIS A 45 3.99 4.79 -8.21
N TYR A 46 3.49 5.55 -7.24
CA TYR A 46 4.23 5.95 -6.06
C TYR A 46 3.45 5.59 -4.81
N ILE A 47 4.17 5.21 -3.76
CA ILE A 47 3.64 5.19 -2.39
C ILE A 47 3.81 6.60 -1.83
N ARG A 48 2.69 7.28 -1.56
CA ARG A 48 2.66 8.62 -0.96
C ARG A 48 2.43 8.52 0.54
N GLN A 49 3.32 9.15 1.29
CA GLN A 49 3.22 9.29 2.74
C GLN A 49 2.89 10.75 3.07
N ILE A 50 1.92 11.01 3.94
CA ILE A 50 1.52 12.38 4.30
C ILE A 50 1.58 12.66 5.80
N LYS A 51 1.86 13.93 6.14
CA LYS A 51 1.61 14.50 7.46
C LYS A 51 0.28 15.22 7.45
N GLN A 52 -0.59 14.90 8.41
CA GLN A 52 -1.92 15.52 8.51
C GLN A 52 -1.90 16.66 9.52
N PRO A 53 -2.61 17.78 9.26
CA PRO A 53 -2.53 18.97 10.10
C PRO A 53 -3.05 18.76 11.54
N SER A 54 -4.05 17.89 11.72
CA SER A 54 -4.74 17.73 13.01
C SER A 54 -4.33 16.47 13.79
N PHE A 55 -3.66 15.51 13.17
CA PHE A 55 -3.32 14.23 13.79
C PHE A 55 -1.81 13.99 13.72
N ARG A 56 -1.14 14.07 14.88
CA ARG A 56 0.33 13.99 15.03
C ARG A 56 1.09 14.71 13.91
N PRO A 57 0.95 16.05 13.80
CA PRO A 57 1.36 16.83 12.62
C PRO A 57 2.86 16.76 12.30
N ASP A 58 3.70 16.39 13.27
CA ASP A 58 5.13 16.23 13.07
C ASP A 58 5.53 14.89 12.46
N LEU A 59 4.61 13.92 12.46
CA LEU A 59 4.82 12.57 11.94
C LEU A 59 4.08 12.37 10.63
N TYR A 60 4.61 11.49 9.78
CA TYR A 60 3.76 10.89 8.77
C TYR A 60 2.72 10.02 9.47
N THR A 61 1.47 10.13 9.07
CA THR A 61 0.35 9.43 9.71
C THR A 61 -0.51 8.63 8.75
N HIS A 62 -0.41 8.89 7.45
CA HIS A 62 -1.21 8.22 6.46
C HIS A 62 -0.40 7.90 5.20
N VAL A 63 -0.78 6.82 4.53
CA VAL A 63 -0.12 6.33 3.32
C VAL A 63 -1.15 5.81 2.34
N TYR A 64 -0.95 6.11 1.07
CA TYR A 64 -1.81 5.69 -0.04
C TYR A 64 -0.98 5.63 -1.34
N VAL A 65 -1.61 5.23 -2.44
CA VAL A 65 -0.96 5.14 -3.74
C VAL A 65 -1.39 6.31 -4.63
N ILE A 66 -0.44 6.86 -5.37
CA ILE A 66 -0.72 7.80 -6.48
C ILE A 66 -0.20 7.23 -7.80
N VAL A 67 -0.89 7.55 -8.89
CA VAL A 67 -0.56 7.11 -10.24
C VAL A 67 -0.43 8.34 -11.13
N PRO A 68 0.76 8.68 -11.65
CA PRO A 68 0.93 9.85 -12.51
C PRO A 68 0.12 9.68 -13.81
N LEU A 69 -0.45 10.77 -14.32
CA LEU A 69 -1.14 10.77 -15.60
C LEU A 69 -0.18 10.46 -16.76
N ASN A 70 1.03 11.00 -16.68
CA ASN A 70 2.10 10.72 -17.63
C ASN A 70 2.94 9.51 -17.17
N GLN A 71 2.66 8.34 -17.75
CA GLN A 71 3.36 7.10 -17.42
C GLN A 71 4.77 7.02 -18.02
N GLU A 72 5.09 7.83 -19.03
CA GLU A 72 6.41 7.87 -19.65
C GLU A 72 7.39 8.67 -18.80
N THR A 73 7.00 9.87 -18.36
CA THR A 73 7.84 10.75 -17.54
C THR A 73 7.75 10.41 -16.05
N GLY A 74 6.58 9.99 -15.59
CA GLY A 74 6.28 9.82 -14.16
C GLY A 74 6.13 11.13 -13.41
N ASP A 75 6.11 12.28 -14.08
CA ASP A 75 6.02 13.58 -13.40
C ASP A 75 4.60 13.79 -12.86
N ILE A 76 4.49 13.78 -11.53
CA ILE A 76 3.23 14.01 -10.82
C ILE A 76 2.71 15.45 -10.96
N LYS A 77 3.54 16.40 -11.44
CA LYS A 77 3.10 17.78 -11.74
C LYS A 77 2.15 17.85 -12.93
N ASP A 78 2.23 16.88 -13.84
CA ASP A 78 1.29 16.74 -14.95
C ASP A 78 -0.11 16.27 -14.48
N GLY A 79 -0.22 15.93 -13.19
CA GLY A 79 -1.42 15.40 -12.54
C GLY A 79 -1.28 13.91 -12.20
N TYR A 80 -2.18 13.44 -11.34
CA TYR A 80 -2.18 12.05 -10.87
C TYR A 80 -3.58 11.60 -10.42
N PHE A 81 -3.80 10.28 -10.45
CA PHE A 81 -4.91 9.62 -9.77
C PHE A 81 -4.50 9.19 -8.37
N ILE A 82 -5.48 9.08 -7.47
CA ILE A 82 -5.30 8.67 -6.08
C ILE A 82 -6.00 7.33 -5.89
N ILE A 83 -5.33 6.39 -5.23
CA ILE A 83 -5.90 5.12 -4.77
C ILE A 83 -5.71 5.08 -3.25
N ASP A 84 -6.77 5.47 -2.54
CA ASP A 84 -6.83 5.52 -1.08
C ASP A 84 -8.05 4.74 -0.60
N GLY A 85 -7.82 3.74 0.26
CA GLY A 85 -8.87 2.90 0.83
C GLY A 85 -9.50 3.45 2.11
N THR A 86 -9.05 4.61 2.60
CA THR A 86 -9.50 5.19 3.89
C THR A 86 -10.49 6.33 3.76
N THR A 87 -10.66 6.89 2.57
CA THR A 87 -11.61 7.98 2.33
C THR A 87 -12.91 7.43 1.72
N SER A 88 -14.05 7.89 2.24
CA SER A 88 -15.36 7.58 1.66
C SER A 88 -15.73 8.52 0.50
N ASN A 89 -14.85 9.46 0.16
CA ASN A 89 -15.04 10.45 -0.87
C ASN A 89 -13.84 10.48 -1.83
N ASN A 90 -14.10 10.87 -3.08
CA ASN A 90 -13.09 10.92 -4.13
C ASN A 90 -12.27 12.23 -4.06
N ARG A 91 -11.65 12.49 -2.91
CA ARG A 91 -10.79 13.65 -2.65
C ARG A 91 -9.53 13.21 -1.93
N GLU A 92 -8.42 13.85 -2.26
CA GLU A 92 -7.18 13.61 -1.53
C GLU A 92 -7.31 14.06 -0.07
N PRO A 93 -6.79 13.29 0.90
CA PRO A 93 -6.70 13.74 2.28
C PRO A 93 -5.92 15.06 2.39
N ILE A 94 -6.35 15.96 3.26
CA ILE A 94 -5.61 17.21 3.53
C ILE A 94 -4.28 16.87 4.20
N TYR A 95 -3.17 17.43 3.70
CA TYR A 95 -1.83 17.25 4.24
C TYR A 95 -1.03 18.54 4.29
N THR A 96 -0.05 18.60 5.19
CA THR A 96 0.94 19.69 5.30
C THR A 96 2.25 19.36 4.61
N MET A 97 2.54 18.06 4.43
CA MET A 97 3.74 17.57 3.76
C MET A 97 3.43 16.20 3.15
N ALA A 98 3.98 15.96 1.96
CA ALA A 98 3.94 14.67 1.28
C ALA A 98 5.37 14.19 0.97
N HIS A 99 5.57 12.88 1.00
CA HIS A 99 6.79 12.23 0.56
C HIS A 99 6.44 11.02 -0.30
N ASP A 100 6.89 11.07 -1.56
CA ASP A 100 6.56 10.10 -2.58
C ASP A 100 7.75 9.18 -2.86
N THR A 101 7.50 7.88 -2.88
CA THR A 101 8.50 6.87 -3.21
C THR A 101 8.01 6.09 -4.43
N GLU A 102 8.74 6.18 -5.54
CA GLU A 102 8.43 5.40 -6.74
C GLU A 102 8.60 3.91 -6.45
N VAL A 103 7.63 3.10 -6.87
CA VAL A 103 7.73 1.64 -6.78
C VAL A 103 8.45 1.14 -8.03
N ASN A 104 9.78 1.31 -8.04
CA ASN A 104 10.67 0.80 -9.06
C ASN A 104 11.64 -0.21 -8.45
N LEU A 105 11.10 -1.31 -7.94
CA LEU A 105 11.88 -2.40 -7.38
C LEU A 105 12.04 -3.50 -8.43
N PRO A 106 13.26 -3.99 -8.71
CA PRO A 106 13.43 -5.21 -9.49
C PRO A 106 12.71 -6.35 -8.75
N HIS A 107 11.61 -6.84 -9.33
CA HIS A 107 10.77 -7.85 -8.70
C HIS A 107 11.50 -9.19 -8.62
N TYR A 108 12.13 -9.49 -7.48
CA TYR A 108 12.40 -10.86 -7.07
C TYR A 108 11.14 -11.35 -6.36
N GLY A 109 10.36 -12.20 -7.02
CA GLY A 109 9.13 -12.75 -6.45
C GLY A 109 9.36 -13.24 -5.02
N LEU A 110 8.61 -12.70 -4.05
CA LEU A 110 8.63 -13.21 -2.69
C LEU A 110 8.06 -14.62 -2.75
N ASN A 111 8.91 -15.62 -2.54
CA ASN A 111 8.53 -17.03 -2.54
C ASN A 111 7.29 -17.23 -1.65
N ALA A 112 6.32 -18.02 -2.14
CA ALA A 112 5.23 -18.49 -1.31
C ALA A 112 5.79 -19.15 -0.03
N PRO A 113 5.11 -19.04 1.12
CA PRO A 113 5.50 -19.78 2.31
C PRO A 113 5.66 -21.25 1.93
N THR A 114 6.88 -21.79 2.08
CA THR A 114 7.08 -23.22 1.86
C THR A 114 6.17 -23.96 2.83
N ALA A 115 5.28 -24.81 2.31
CA ALA A 115 4.42 -25.65 3.13
C ALA A 115 5.27 -26.70 3.86
N LYS A 116 5.99 -26.29 4.90
CA LYS A 116 6.58 -27.23 5.87
C LYS A 116 5.50 -27.67 6.83
N GLY A 117 4.70 -28.62 6.37
CA GLY A 117 3.75 -29.37 7.18
C GLY A 117 3.27 -30.57 6.37
N LYS A 118 3.85 -31.75 6.61
CA LYS A 118 3.42 -33.00 5.98
C LYS A 118 1.91 -33.17 6.16
N ARG A 119 1.14 -33.13 5.06
CA ARG A 119 -0.20 -33.70 5.04
C ARG A 119 -0.05 -35.19 5.36
N LYS A 120 -0.39 -35.60 6.57
CA LYS A 120 -0.67 -37.02 6.83
C LYS A 120 -1.95 -37.34 6.10
N THR A 121 -1.83 -37.95 4.92
CA THR A 121 -2.90 -38.75 4.34
C THR A 121 -3.23 -39.87 5.32
N ILE A 122 -4.37 -39.79 5.99
CA ILE A 122 -4.99 -40.95 6.61
C ILE A 122 -5.94 -41.49 5.54
N ALA A 123 -5.60 -42.66 5.01
CA ALA A 123 -6.51 -43.47 4.23
C ALA A 123 -7.56 -44.07 5.18
N THR A 124 -8.83 -43.98 4.82
CA THR A 124 -9.87 -44.93 5.19
C THR A 124 -10.95 -44.89 4.12
#